data_AF-A0A5C3PYI5-F1
#
_entry.id   AF-A0A5C3PYI5-F1
#
_cell.length_a   1.000
_cell.length_b   1.000
_cell.length_c   1.000
_cell.angle_alpha   90.00
_cell.angle_beta   90.00
_cell.angle_gamma   90.00
#
_symmetry.space_group_name_H-M   'P 1'
#
loop_
_entity.id
_entity.type
_entity.pdbx_description
1 polymer ?
#
loop_
_entity_poly.entity_id
_entity_poly.type
_entity_poly.pdbx_seq_one_letter_code
_entity_poly.pdbx_strand_id
1 'polypeptide(L)' 'MLTYVHRCNHGVTSPDELIQCFGTKCIFSPNHPRSCTGAECKKRCWQYRSAPQQYTEEKQAYCPNCVAAGYH' A
#
# COMPACT_ATOMS: atom_id res chain seq x y z
N MET A 1 -0.11 -3.59 -1.40
CA MET A 1 0.47 -3.10 -0.12
C MET A 1 1.40 -4.17 0.44
N LEU A 2 2.47 -3.79 1.14
CA LEU A 2 3.34 -4.73 1.84
C LEU A 2 2.83 -4.90 3.27
N THR A 3 2.49 -6.14 3.64
CA THR A 3 2.14 -6.49 5.01
C THR A 3 3.31 -7.27 5.63
N TYR A 4 3.82 -6.77 6.74
CA TYR A 4 4.88 -7.42 7.50
C TYR A 4 4.26 -8.24 8.63
N VAL A 5 4.56 -9.54 8.66
CA VAL A 5 4.02 -10.46 9.66
C VAL A 5 5.06 -10.82 10.73
N HIS A 6 4.84 -10.35 11.95
CA HIS A 6 5.84 -10.44 13.03
C HIS A 6 6.15 -11.86 13.50
N ARG A 7 5.20 -12.81 13.43
CA ARG A 7 5.43 -14.18 13.94
C ARG A 7 6.42 -14.99 13.09
N CYS A 8 6.65 -14.56 11.84
CA CYS A 8 7.63 -15.19 10.95
C CYS A 8 8.61 -14.19 10.31
N ASN A 9 8.52 -12.90 10.64
CA ASN A 9 9.37 -11.84 10.07
C ASN A 9 9.41 -11.90 8.53
N HIS A 10 8.24 -12.12 7.92
CA HIS A 10 8.12 -12.17 6.47
C HIS A 10 7.37 -10.94 5.96
N GLY A 11 7.88 -10.33 4.90
CA GLY A 11 7.13 -9.36 4.10
C GLY A 11 6.31 -10.12 3.07
N VAL A 12 4.98 -10.02 3.15
CA VAL A 12 4.09 -10.54 2.11
C VAL A 12 3.44 -9.39 1.38
N THR A 13 3.51 -9.43 0.05
CA THR A 13 2.65 -8.59 -0.79
C THR A 13 1.25 -9.19 -0.74
N SER A 14 0.30 -8.44 -0.21
CA SER A 14 -1.11 -8.79 -0.34
C SER A 14 -1.45 -8.90 -1.83
N PRO A 15 -2.34 -9.82 -2.25
CA PRO A 15 -2.82 -9.85 -3.63
C PRO A 15 -3.26 -8.45 -4.07
N ASP A 16 -3.02 -8.13 -5.34
CA ASP A 16 -3.43 -6.86 -5.96
C ASP A 16 -4.97 -6.77 -5.97
N GLU A 17 -5.54 -6.30 -4.88
CA GLU A 17 -6.93 -5.84 -4.84
C GLU A 17 -6.99 -4.39 -5.33
N LEU A 18 -7.82 -4.15 -6.34
CA LEU A 18 -8.04 -2.81 -6.87
C LEU A 18 -8.92 -2.01 -5.91
N ILE A 19 -8.30 -1.39 -4.91
CA ILE A 19 -8.99 -0.48 -3.99
C ILE A 19 -9.21 0.85 -4.72
N GLN A 20 -10.39 1.00 -5.32
CA GLN A 20 -10.78 2.25 -5.99
C GLN A 20 -10.91 3.38 -4.96
N CYS A 21 -10.03 4.36 -5.04
CA CYS A 21 -10.12 5.59 -4.25
C CYS A 21 -11.02 6.60 -4.97
N PHE A 22 -11.91 7.26 -4.23
CA PHE A 22 -12.78 8.34 -4.73
C PHE A 22 -12.43 9.71 -4.14
N GLY A 23 -11.30 9.83 -3.43
CA GLY A 23 -10.86 11.11 -2.86
C GLY A 23 -10.31 12.08 -3.91
N THR A 24 -10.52 13.37 -3.73
CA THR A 24 -10.04 14.42 -4.67
C THR A 24 -8.51 14.62 -4.64
N LYS A 25 -7.82 14.03 -3.66
CA LYS A 25 -6.36 14.11 -3.49
C LYS A 25 -5.59 12.92 -4.05
N CYS A 26 -6.28 11.87 -4.50
CA CYS A 26 -5.66 10.68 -5.07
C CYS A 26 -5.59 10.83 -6.60
N ILE A 27 -4.40 10.71 -7.20
CA ILE A 27 -4.23 10.88 -8.66
C ILE A 27 -4.99 9.83 -9.50
N PHE A 28 -5.25 8.66 -8.92
CA PHE A 28 -5.99 7.57 -9.55
C PHE A 28 -7.51 7.66 -9.31
N SER A 29 -7.96 8.65 -8.54
CA SER A 29 -9.39 8.86 -8.30
C SER A 29 -10.03 9.56 -9.49
N PRO A 30 -11.25 9.14 -9.89
CA PRO A 30 -12.02 9.86 -10.91
C PRO A 30 -12.37 11.29 -10.48
N ASN A 31 -12.38 11.56 -9.16
CA ASN A 31 -12.67 12.88 -8.59
C ASN A 31 -11.42 13.78 -8.49
N HIS A 32 -10.26 13.32 -8.96
CA HIS A 32 -9.05 14.13 -8.93
C HIS A 32 -9.16 15.32 -9.89
N PRO A 33 -8.89 16.56 -9.42
CA PRO A 33 -9.03 17.74 -10.26
C PRO A 33 -8.00 17.71 -11.40
N ARG A 34 -8.48 17.97 -12.63
CA ARG A 34 -7.63 18.07 -13.83
C ARG A 34 -6.59 19.19 -13.76
N SER A 35 -6.79 20.18 -12.89
CA SER A 35 -5.82 21.26 -12.64
C SER A 35 -4.63 20.81 -11.78
N CYS A 36 -4.72 19.65 -11.12
CA CYS A 36 -3.65 19.07 -10.32
C CYS A 36 -2.86 18.07 -11.18
N THR A 37 -1.95 18.56 -12.02
CA THR A 37 -1.15 17.71 -12.93
C THR A 37 0.32 18.13 -12.95
N GLY A 38 1.18 17.33 -13.57
CA GLY A 38 2.59 17.69 -13.82
C GLY A 38 3.50 17.59 -12.59
N ALA A 39 4.61 18.33 -12.62
CA ALA A 39 5.65 18.24 -11.59
C ALA A 39 5.18 18.72 -10.21
N GLU A 40 4.36 19.76 -10.16
CA GLU A 40 3.81 20.31 -8.91
C GLU A 40 2.85 19.33 -8.22
N CYS A 41 2.06 18.58 -9.00
CA CYS A 41 1.24 17.49 -8.47
C CYS A 41 2.12 16.39 -7.83
N LYS A 42 3.15 15.93 -8.55
CA LYS A 42 4.07 14.88 -8.07
C LYS A 42 4.78 15.26 -6.78
N LYS A 43 5.24 16.51 -6.65
CA LYS A 43 5.89 17.02 -5.42
C LYS A 43 5.00 16.94 -4.18
N ARG A 44 3.68 17.08 -4.36
CA ARG A 44 2.69 17.14 -3.27
C ARG A 44 1.94 15.82 -3.06
N CYS A 45 2.10 14.85 -3.96
CA CYS A 45 1.36 13.60 -3.94
C CYS A 45 2.02 12.58 -3.00
N TRP A 46 1.24 12.05 -2.06
CA TRP A 46 1.73 11.02 -1.12
C TRP A 46 2.16 9.74 -1.82
N GLN A 47 1.46 9.33 -2.88
CA GLN A 47 1.76 8.08 -3.60
C GLN A 47 3.07 8.12 -4.38
N TYR A 48 3.59 9.31 -4.71
CA TYR A 48 4.90 9.48 -5.33
C TYR A 48 6.03 9.64 -4.29
N ARG A 49 5.71 9.63 -3.00
CA ARG A 49 6.73 9.59 -1.94
C ARG A 49 7.21 8.16 -1.81
N SER A 50 8.46 7.93 -2.21
CA SER A 50 9.15 6.66 -1.99
C SER A 50 9.20 6.31 -0.50
N ALA A 51 9.33 5.02 -0.18
CA ALA A 51 9.65 4.54 1.16
C ALA A 51 10.77 5.40 1.82
N PRO A 52 10.69 5.68 3.14
CA PRO A 52 9.90 5.00 4.18
C PRO A 52 8.50 5.59 4.46
N GLN A 53 7.99 6.48 3.61
CA GLN A 53 6.73 7.19 3.86
C GLN A 53 5.48 6.41 3.45
N GLN A 54 5.64 5.22 2.88
CA GLN A 54 4.52 4.34 2.53
C GLN A 54 4.16 3.47 3.73
N TYR A 55 2.88 3.49 4.12
CA TYR A 55 2.35 2.69 5.23
C TYR A 55 2.59 1.20 4.97
N THR A 56 3.43 0.59 5.79
CA THR A 56 3.55 -0.86 5.90
C THR A 56 2.58 -1.33 6.96
N GLU A 57 1.68 -2.24 6.59
CA GLU A 57 0.78 -2.84 7.57
C GLU A 57 1.54 -3.89 8.37
N GLU A 58 1.54 -3.76 9.69
CA GLU A 58 2.20 -4.68 10.60
C GLU A 58 1.16 -5.59 11.27
N LYS A 59 1.32 -6.91 11.12
CA LYS A 59 0.36 -7.90 11.63
C LYS A 59 1.03 -8.94 12.52
N GLN A 60 0.48 -9.19 13.70
CA GLN A 60 0.92 -10.27 14.60
C GLN A 60 0.35 -11.63 14.16
N ALA A 61 0.68 -12.07 12.96
CA ALA A 61 0.23 -13.33 12.38
C ALA A 61 1.38 -14.09 11.70
N TYR A 62 1.13 -15.33 11.29
CA TYR A 62 1.98 -16.06 10.34
C TYR A 62 1.57 -15.70 8.90
N CYS A 63 2.52 -15.65 7.96
CA CYS A 63 2.18 -15.50 6.54
C CYS A 63 1.46 -16.76 6.00
N PRO A 64 0.74 -16.66 4.88
CA PRO A 64 0.07 -17.81 4.26
C PRO A 64 1.01 -19.00 4.00
N ASN A 65 2.27 -18.74 3.64
CA ASN A 65 3.27 -19.78 3.42
C ASN A 65 3.64 -20.52 4.72
N CYS A 66 3.80 -19.80 5.84
CA CYS A 66 4.05 -20.43 7.14
C CYS A 66 2.84 -21.21 7.63
N VAL A 67 1.62 -20.71 7.40
CA VAL A 67 0.40 -21.46 7.72
C VAL A 67 0.31 -22.75 6.89
N ALA A 68 0.60 -22.68 5.59
CA ALA A 68 0.64 -23.86 4.72
C ALA A 68 1.71 -24.88 5.14
N ALA A 69 2.79 -24.43 5.78
CA ALA A 69 3.84 -25.27 6.34
C ALA A 69 3.53 -25.80 7.76
N GLY A 70 2.37 -25.46 8.34
CA GLY A 70 1.90 -26.00 9.62
C GLY A 70 2.08 -25.08 10.84
N TYR A 71 2.54 -23.84 10.66
CA TYR A 71 2.67 -22.86 11.76
C TYR A 71 1.33 -22.17 12.05
N HIS A 72 0.94 -22.07 13.34
CA HIS A 72 -0.31 -21.44 13.79
C HIS A 72 -0.08 -20.49 14.98
#